data_AF-A0A356J189-F1
#
_entry.id   AF-A0A356J189-F1
#
_cell.length_a   1.000
_cell.length_b   1.000
_cell.length_c   1.000
_cell.angle_alpha   90.00
_cell.angle_beta   90.00
_cell.angle_gamma   90.00
#
_symmetry.space_group_name_H-M   'P 1'
#
loop_
_entity.id
_entity.type
_entity.pdbx_description
1 polymer ?
#
loop_
_entity_poly.entity_id
_entity_poly.type
_entity_poly.pdbx_seq_one_letter_code
_entity_poly.pdbx_strand_id
1 'polypeptide(L)'
;MGVVYKFRKEVIDFVLQQKRTDHDLGCRQLAALISEKFKIQVSKSSVNAIIKSANLSNAVGRPPSDEAPAKKFQIPSQKKQQLLNEVQKIKLEQKPLPPKVLPQVRKDPMMSLSRDIPGQGHPGLIPGLGQPKRAPVVEPRARGFSQATFSRHVEALRASRAQSKGVLREGMGCVFLKAAQWQLSRTPVLGALLRKHIPDPLPGQFDAFCDMVPCFNLLGVCEFSQMGRLTNHALWQLNGFERPLTDLGISGWGNMIQTVAPSVRFFLEYEKEKRQVFMEAKYFEFYLENGTRVMTDACLASLGDGAGFPACAEQAMTMLSRCVISNNQPAIFLSSAGRLSGAVFDMAAAFEGLPAGRQGKEGGQIKKAVVFDGAGERIAEFSSFPHKKRFFMLGVWPGQEEFLLLSKNTKTVEPFYDEVTDKVFYVAAGPANIFEKELESKGALLPRKGAPLLRKGAPLRSVTILASPEGAAVMVILTNCADKAPTDIVRAFLRRWPNLDAGPAGRAVNAIAETGGERIRSPQDEQSVPCLSGQSPSLVFQDWGGALNHYCQKHFLGGEFSRFDITQLISTVYSLNGYCAAHEQVFLVSLCPPPVYSSFNILRQIVQRVNEAGITDPMGRPLFITIVK
;
A
#
# COMPACT_ATOMS: atom_id res chain seq x y z
N MET A 1 2.36 13.56 -14.68
CA MET A 1 1.53 14.50 -15.46
C MET A 1 0.69 13.73 -16.45
N GLY A 2 -0.62 13.94 -16.42
CA GLY A 2 -1.56 13.33 -17.34
C GLY A 2 -2.95 13.84 -17.01
N VAL A 3 -3.27 15.05 -17.48
CA VAL A 3 -4.65 15.52 -17.51
C VAL A 3 -5.41 14.53 -18.39
N VAL A 4 -6.17 13.63 -17.77
CA VAL A 4 -7.09 12.76 -18.51
C VAL A 4 -8.19 13.68 -19.01
N TYR A 5 -8.02 14.23 -20.21
CA TYR A 5 -9.15 14.79 -20.93
C TYR A 5 -10.19 13.69 -21.02
N LYS A 6 -11.36 13.93 -20.39
CA LYS A 6 -12.51 13.02 -20.48
C LYS A 6 -12.81 12.87 -21.98
N PHE A 7 -12.53 11.69 -22.53
CA PHE A 7 -12.90 11.40 -23.91
C PHE A 7 -14.41 11.56 -24.04
N ARG A 8 -14.84 12.13 -25.16
CA ARG A 8 -16.25 12.13 -25.51
C ARG A 8 -16.72 10.68 -25.62
N LYS A 9 -17.98 10.43 -25.23
CA LYS A 9 -18.57 9.08 -25.23
C LYS A 9 -18.43 8.39 -26.59
N GLU A 10 -18.59 9.15 -27.68
CA GLU A 10 -18.38 8.68 -29.06
C GLU A 10 -16.98 8.09 -29.33
N VAL A 11 -15.93 8.64 -28.73
CA VAL A 11 -14.56 8.14 -28.89
C VAL A 11 -14.37 6.86 -28.09
N ILE A 12 -14.95 6.80 -26.87
CA ILE A 12 -14.92 5.60 -26.03
C ILE A 12 -15.65 4.46 -26.72
N ASP A 13 -16.87 4.71 -27.19
CA ASP A 13 -17.70 3.72 -27.87
C ASP A 13 -17.03 3.22 -29.16
N PHE A 14 -16.40 4.10 -29.93
CA PHE A 14 -15.62 3.72 -31.11
C PHE A 14 -14.43 2.81 -30.76
N VAL A 15 -13.65 3.12 -29.72
CA VAL A 15 -12.52 2.27 -29.28
C VAL A 15 -13.00 0.89 -28.87
N LEU A 16 -14.08 0.82 -28.09
CA LEU A 16 -14.63 -0.45 -27.62
C LEU A 16 -15.24 -1.26 -28.77
N GLN A 17 -15.92 -0.62 -29.71
CA GLN A 17 -16.46 -1.28 -30.90
C GLN A 17 -15.34 -1.86 -31.76
N GLN A 18 -14.33 -1.06 -32.12
CA GLN A 18 -13.20 -1.52 -32.94
C GLN A 18 -12.46 -2.69 -32.27
N LYS A 19 -12.25 -2.63 -30.95
CA LYS A 19 -11.56 -3.70 -30.21
C LYS A 19 -12.39 -4.99 -30.09
N ARG A 20 -13.73 -4.90 -30.12
CA ARG A 20 -14.63 -6.06 -30.16
C ARG A 20 -14.72 -6.67 -31.56
N THR A 21 -14.68 -5.84 -32.60
CA THR A 21 -14.72 -6.30 -33.99
C THR A 21 -13.41 -6.97 -34.41
N ASP A 22 -12.26 -6.40 -34.00
CA ASP A 22 -10.94 -6.94 -34.26
C ASP A 22 -10.12 -6.97 -32.97
N HIS A 23 -9.98 -8.18 -32.42
CA HIS A 23 -9.27 -8.42 -31.17
C HIS A 23 -7.75 -8.24 -31.31
N ASP A 24 -7.18 -8.24 -32.51
CA ASP A 24 -5.74 -8.13 -32.74
C ASP A 24 -5.24 -6.68 -32.86
N LEU A 25 -6.17 -5.72 -33.02
CA LEU A 25 -5.85 -4.29 -33.04
C LEU A 25 -5.06 -3.85 -31.80
N GLY A 26 -3.84 -3.39 -32.02
CA GLY A 26 -2.96 -2.86 -30.97
C GLY A 26 -3.37 -1.44 -30.55
N CYS A 27 -3.06 -1.05 -29.31
CA CYS A 27 -3.39 0.28 -28.79
C CYS A 27 -2.80 1.44 -29.62
N ARG A 28 -1.68 1.21 -30.34
CA ARG A 28 -1.08 2.21 -31.23
C ARG A 28 -1.89 2.42 -32.51
N GLN A 29 -2.40 1.33 -33.11
CA GLN A 29 -3.26 1.40 -34.30
C GLN A 29 -4.59 2.08 -33.96
N LEU A 30 -5.20 1.72 -32.83
CA LEU A 30 -6.41 2.39 -32.35
C LEU A 30 -6.19 3.88 -32.11
N ALA A 31 -5.05 4.29 -31.54
CA ALA A 31 -4.73 5.70 -31.37
C ALA A 31 -4.61 6.44 -32.72
N ALA A 32 -4.05 5.80 -33.75
CA ALA A 32 -3.98 6.35 -35.11
C ALA A 32 -5.38 6.48 -35.75
N LEU A 33 -6.22 5.44 -35.64
CA LEU A 33 -7.59 5.46 -36.16
C LEU A 33 -8.45 6.55 -35.49
N ILE A 34 -8.30 6.76 -34.17
CA ILE A 34 -8.99 7.85 -33.46
C ILE A 34 -8.51 9.21 -33.97
N SER A 35 -7.18 9.36 -34.14
CA SER A 35 -6.59 10.60 -34.62
C SER A 35 -7.03 10.94 -36.04
N GLU A 36 -7.20 9.93 -36.89
CA GLU A 36 -7.68 10.09 -38.26
C GLU A 36 -9.17 10.45 -38.32
N LYS A 37 -10.01 9.70 -37.59
CA LYS A 37 -11.48 9.81 -37.63
C LYS A 37 -12.00 11.04 -36.90
N PHE A 38 -11.50 11.32 -35.70
CA PHE A 38 -12.01 12.40 -34.84
C PHE A 38 -11.14 13.65 -34.87
N LYS A 39 -9.99 13.63 -35.57
CA LYS A 39 -9.01 14.73 -35.60
C LYS A 39 -8.52 15.14 -34.20
N ILE A 40 -8.46 14.18 -33.26
CA ILE A 40 -7.97 14.37 -31.89
C ILE A 40 -6.71 13.53 -31.69
N GLN A 41 -5.59 14.14 -31.28
CA GLN A 41 -4.40 13.37 -30.94
C GLN A 41 -4.58 12.63 -29.63
N VAL A 42 -4.47 11.30 -29.67
CA VAL A 42 -4.64 10.43 -28.50
C VAL A 42 -3.39 9.62 -28.24
N SER A 43 -2.97 9.55 -26.97
CA SER A 43 -1.82 8.76 -26.57
C SER A 43 -2.15 7.26 -26.46
N LYS A 44 -1.15 6.39 -26.68
CA LYS A 44 -1.29 4.93 -26.48
C LYS A 44 -1.82 4.58 -25.08
N SER A 45 -1.33 5.25 -24.04
CA SER A 45 -1.72 4.98 -22.65
C SER A 45 -3.19 5.34 -22.39
N SER A 46 -3.70 6.39 -23.01
CA SER A 46 -5.11 6.78 -22.94
C SER A 46 -6.03 5.70 -23.52
N VAL A 47 -5.70 5.16 -24.70
CA VAL A 47 -6.46 4.06 -25.32
C VAL A 47 -6.38 2.80 -24.46
N ASN A 48 -5.22 2.49 -23.89
CA ASN A 48 -5.04 1.33 -23.01
C ASN A 48 -5.89 1.45 -21.72
N ALA A 49 -6.05 2.67 -21.18
CA ALA A 49 -6.92 2.89 -20.02
C ALA A 49 -8.40 2.59 -20.34
N ILE A 50 -8.88 3.00 -21.51
CA ILE A 50 -10.25 2.70 -21.99
C ILE A 50 -10.45 1.18 -22.14
N ILE A 51 -9.53 0.49 -22.82
CA ILE A 51 -9.61 -0.96 -23.03
C ILE A 51 -9.57 -1.73 -21.70
N LYS A 52 -8.73 -1.29 -20.75
CA LYS A 52 -8.65 -1.87 -19.41
C LYS A 52 -9.94 -1.67 -18.62
N SER A 53 -10.53 -0.48 -18.65
CA SER A 53 -11.80 -0.22 -17.95
C SER A 53 -12.96 -1.07 -18.45
N ALA A 54 -12.91 -1.54 -19.70
CA ALA A 54 -13.91 -2.41 -20.29
C ALA A 54 -13.55 -3.92 -20.24
N ASN A 55 -12.46 -4.29 -19.58
CA ASN A 55 -11.95 -5.67 -19.51
C ASN A 55 -11.69 -6.33 -20.88
N LEU A 56 -11.35 -5.56 -21.92
CA LEU A 56 -11.02 -6.05 -23.27
C LEU A 56 -9.50 -6.15 -23.52
N SER A 57 -8.71 -6.24 -22.46
CA SER A 57 -7.24 -6.30 -22.56
C SER A 57 -6.80 -7.70 -22.95
N ASN A 58 -6.08 -7.84 -24.06
CA ASN A 58 -5.45 -9.12 -24.40
C ASN A 58 -4.42 -9.49 -23.32
N ALA A 59 -4.28 -10.79 -23.04
CA ALA A 59 -3.30 -11.29 -22.10
C ALA A 59 -1.89 -10.82 -22.49
N VAL A 60 -1.24 -10.09 -21.58
CA VAL A 60 0.12 -9.58 -21.82
C VAL A 60 1.10 -10.73 -21.64
N GLY A 61 1.40 -11.43 -22.73
CA GLY A 61 2.50 -12.38 -22.84
C GLY A 61 3.34 -12.03 -24.07
N ARG A 62 4.67 -12.16 -23.97
CA ARG A 62 5.49 -12.24 -25.18
C ARG A 62 5.06 -13.50 -25.91
N PRO A 63 4.69 -13.46 -27.21
CA PRO A 63 4.62 -14.68 -27.99
C PRO A 63 5.97 -15.41 -27.84
N PRO A 64 5.98 -16.74 -27.71
CA PRO A 64 7.23 -17.49 -27.66
C PRO A 64 8.03 -17.11 -28.91
N SER A 65 9.23 -16.57 -28.69
CA SER A 65 10.19 -16.32 -29.76
C SER A 65 10.58 -17.67 -30.36
N ASP A 66 10.53 -17.81 -31.68
CA ASP A 66 11.03 -18.98 -32.40
C ASP A 66 12.56 -19.13 -32.32
N GLU A 67 13.26 -18.23 -31.62
CA GLU A 67 14.69 -18.31 -31.38
C GLU A 67 15.04 -19.17 -30.15
N ALA A 68 15.52 -20.39 -30.44
CA ALA A 68 16.21 -21.36 -29.59
C ALA A 68 15.47 -21.81 -28.30
N PRO A 69 15.31 -23.14 -28.07
CA PRO A 69 14.60 -23.64 -26.90
C PRO A 69 15.29 -23.18 -25.61
N ALA A 70 14.62 -22.29 -24.87
CA ALA A 70 15.04 -21.90 -23.54
C ALA A 70 15.32 -23.16 -22.72
N LYS A 71 16.53 -23.24 -22.14
CA LYS A 71 16.94 -24.37 -21.30
C LYS A 71 15.86 -24.60 -20.24
N LYS A 72 15.09 -25.67 -20.42
CA LYS A 72 14.02 -26.08 -19.50
C LYS A 72 14.63 -26.12 -18.10
N PHE A 73 13.96 -25.45 -17.15
CA PHE A 73 14.33 -25.46 -15.74
C PHE A 73 14.47 -26.92 -15.27
N GLN A 74 15.70 -27.41 -15.13
CA GLN A 74 15.97 -28.74 -14.60
C GLN A 74 15.95 -28.65 -13.08
N ILE A 75 14.88 -29.17 -12.47
CA ILE A 75 14.83 -29.39 -11.03
C ILE A 75 15.94 -30.39 -10.70
N PRO A 76 16.89 -30.06 -9.79
CA PRO A 76 17.91 -31.01 -9.33
C PRO A 76 17.26 -32.33 -8.91
N SER A 77 17.81 -33.46 -9.35
CA SER A 77 17.23 -34.79 -9.15
C SER A 77 16.88 -35.09 -7.68
N GLN A 78 17.68 -34.56 -6.74
CA GLN A 78 17.44 -34.65 -5.30
C GLN A 78 16.12 -33.96 -4.86
N LYS A 79 15.82 -32.75 -5.37
CA LYS A 79 14.55 -32.06 -5.08
C LYS A 79 13.36 -32.75 -5.74
N LYS A 80 13.55 -33.36 -6.92
CA LYS A 80 12.50 -34.12 -7.59
C LYS A 80 12.12 -35.38 -6.79
N GLN A 81 13.08 -36.05 -6.18
CA GLN A 81 12.83 -37.19 -5.28
C GLN A 81 12.15 -36.76 -3.97
N GLN A 82 12.55 -35.64 -3.36
CA GLN A 82 11.88 -35.10 -2.17
C GLN A 82 10.40 -34.81 -2.43
N LEU A 83 10.08 -34.15 -3.55
CA LEU A 83 8.69 -33.85 -3.92
C LEU A 83 7.87 -35.12 -4.24
N LEU A 84 8.49 -36.13 -4.86
CA LEU A 84 7.83 -37.42 -5.10
C LEU A 84 7.50 -38.14 -3.80
N ASN A 85 8.40 -38.11 -2.82
CA ASN A 85 8.19 -38.72 -1.50
C ASN A 85 7.09 -37.99 -0.72
N GLU A 86 7.03 -36.66 -0.76
CA GLU A 86 5.96 -35.88 -0.13
C GLU A 86 4.59 -36.18 -0.76
N VAL A 87 4.50 -36.27 -2.09
CA VAL A 87 3.25 -36.61 -2.79
C VAL A 87 2.80 -38.05 -2.50
N GLN A 88 3.73 -39.00 -2.38
CA GLN A 88 3.39 -40.37 -1.97
C GLN A 88 2.90 -40.43 -0.52
N LYS A 89 3.49 -39.63 0.38
CA LYS A 89 3.04 -39.52 1.77
C LYS A 89 1.61 -38.99 1.87
N ILE A 90 1.26 -38.01 1.04
CA ILE A 90 -0.11 -37.44 0.96
C ILE A 90 -1.12 -38.45 0.37
N LYS A 91 -0.69 -39.32 -0.55
CA LYS A 91 -1.57 -40.36 -1.13
C LYS A 91 -1.90 -41.50 -0.17
N LEU A 92 -1.07 -41.77 0.83
CA LEU A 92 -1.29 -42.85 1.80
C LEU A 92 -2.33 -42.49 2.89
N GLU A 93 -2.63 -41.21 3.08
CA GLU A 93 -3.63 -40.76 4.08
C GLU A 93 -5.04 -40.59 3.49
N GLN A 94 -5.23 -40.74 2.18
CA GLN A 94 -6.56 -40.65 1.55
C GLN A 94 -7.17 -42.05 1.35
N LYS A 95 -8.16 -42.37 2.19
CA LYS A 95 -9.02 -43.56 2.04
C LYS A 95 -9.74 -43.48 0.67
N PRO A 96 -9.72 -44.53 -0.16
CA PRO A 96 -10.22 -44.46 -1.53
C PRO A 96 -11.73 -44.27 -1.57
N LEU A 97 -12.19 -43.24 -2.30
CA LEU A 97 -13.59 -43.04 -2.68
C LEU A 97 -13.92 -43.92 -3.90
N PRO A 98 -15.20 -44.37 -4.03
CA PRO A 98 -15.62 -45.24 -5.12
C PRO A 98 -15.54 -44.56 -6.51
N PRO A 99 -15.28 -45.34 -7.57
CA PRO A 99 -14.99 -44.79 -8.89
C PRO A 99 -16.22 -44.14 -9.54
N LYS A 100 -16.09 -42.86 -9.91
CA LYS A 100 -17.03 -42.17 -10.81
C LYS A 100 -16.72 -42.54 -12.26
N VAL A 101 -17.74 -43.05 -12.95
CA VAL A 101 -17.78 -43.27 -14.40
C VAL A 101 -17.78 -41.91 -15.10
N LEU A 102 -16.81 -41.67 -15.98
CA LEU A 102 -16.78 -40.51 -16.88
C LEU A 102 -17.31 -40.90 -18.28
N PRO A 103 -18.12 -40.05 -18.93
CA PRO A 103 -18.56 -40.28 -20.31
C PRO A 103 -17.46 -39.91 -21.31
N GLN A 104 -17.34 -40.72 -22.35
CA GLN A 104 -16.44 -40.53 -23.48
C GLN A 104 -16.91 -39.37 -24.38
N VAL A 105 -16.03 -38.41 -24.64
CA VAL A 105 -16.23 -37.35 -25.64
C VAL A 105 -15.54 -37.76 -26.94
N ARG A 106 -16.32 -37.82 -28.03
CA ARG A 106 -15.88 -38.11 -29.40
C ARG A 106 -14.98 -36.99 -29.93
N LYS A 107 -13.94 -37.38 -30.67
CA LYS A 107 -13.10 -36.50 -31.48
C LYS A 107 -13.57 -36.58 -32.93
N ASP A 108 -13.89 -35.44 -33.53
CA ASP A 108 -14.03 -35.30 -34.98
C ASP A 108 -12.83 -34.54 -35.57
N PRO A 109 -12.47 -34.78 -36.85
CA PRO A 109 -11.17 -34.43 -37.39
C PRO A 109 -11.12 -33.09 -38.15
N MET A 110 -9.90 -32.58 -38.24
CA MET A 110 -9.37 -31.48 -39.06
C MET A 110 -9.95 -31.39 -40.47
N MET A 111 -10.24 -30.16 -40.92
CA MET A 111 -10.13 -29.75 -42.31
C MET A 111 -9.10 -28.62 -42.44
N SER A 112 -8.05 -28.89 -43.23
CA SER A 112 -7.06 -27.94 -43.70
C SER A 112 -7.51 -27.32 -45.01
N LEU A 113 -7.44 -25.99 -45.13
CA LEU A 113 -7.54 -25.28 -46.39
C LEU A 113 -6.27 -24.45 -46.60
N SER A 114 -5.43 -24.92 -47.50
CA SER A 114 -4.35 -24.17 -48.13
C SER A 114 -4.92 -23.15 -49.10
N ARG A 115 -4.37 -21.93 -49.13
CA ARG A 115 -4.33 -21.06 -50.31
C ARG A 115 -3.03 -20.26 -50.33
N ASP A 116 -2.22 -20.54 -51.34
CA ASP A 116 -1.22 -19.64 -51.92
C ASP A 116 -1.89 -18.37 -52.46
N ILE A 117 -1.25 -17.19 -52.36
CA ILE A 117 -0.96 -16.20 -53.44
C ILE A 117 0.11 -15.18 -52.93
N PRO A 118 0.68 -14.23 -53.73
CA PRO A 118 2.11 -14.17 -54.06
C PRO A 118 2.82 -12.90 -53.56
N GLY A 119 4.13 -12.81 -53.79
CA GLY A 119 4.98 -11.71 -53.35
C GLY A 119 4.77 -10.36 -54.05
N GLN A 120 5.03 -9.30 -53.31
CA GLN A 120 5.47 -7.94 -53.69
C GLN A 120 6.18 -7.40 -52.42
N GLY A 121 7.33 -6.73 -52.39
CA GLY A 121 7.99 -5.81 -53.30
C GLY A 121 8.54 -4.68 -52.41
N HIS A 122 9.86 -4.58 -52.23
CA HIS A 122 10.53 -3.46 -51.54
C HIS A 122 10.30 -2.14 -52.31
N PRO A 123 10.08 -1.02 -51.62
CA PRO A 123 11.14 -0.01 -51.40
C PRO A 123 10.98 0.67 -50.01
N GLY A 124 11.86 1.49 -49.44
CA GLY A 124 13.05 2.19 -49.88
C GLY A 124 13.59 2.99 -48.66
N LEU A 125 14.88 3.30 -48.69
CA LEU A 125 15.61 4.05 -47.68
C LEU A 125 15.11 5.50 -47.57
N ILE A 126 14.86 5.98 -46.35
CA ILE A 126 14.74 7.42 -46.05
C ILE A 126 15.97 7.85 -45.23
N PRO A 127 16.81 8.78 -45.74
CA PRO A 127 17.92 9.34 -45.01
C PRO A 127 17.54 10.59 -44.21
N GLY A 128 18.11 10.72 -43.01
CA GLY A 128 18.49 12.00 -42.39
C GLY A 128 17.37 12.93 -41.89
N LEU A 129 16.92 12.73 -40.65
CA LEU A 129 16.26 13.79 -39.87
C LEU A 129 17.25 14.38 -38.85
N GLY A 130 17.68 15.61 -39.13
CA GLY A 130 18.55 16.40 -38.27
C GLY A 130 17.94 16.66 -36.90
N GLN A 131 18.80 16.62 -35.87
CA GLN A 131 18.40 16.91 -34.50
C GLN A 131 17.99 18.39 -34.35
N PRO A 132 16.82 18.70 -33.75
CA PRO A 132 16.42 20.07 -33.51
C PRO A 132 17.31 20.70 -32.44
N LYS A 133 17.94 21.83 -32.78
CA LYS A 133 18.64 22.71 -31.83
C LYS A 133 17.71 23.05 -30.67
N ARG A 134 18.04 22.59 -29.45
CA ARG A 134 17.34 22.96 -28.21
C ARG A 134 17.48 24.47 -28.00
N ALA A 135 16.35 25.17 -27.98
CA ALA A 135 16.28 26.55 -27.55
C ALA A 135 16.74 26.69 -26.08
N PRO A 136 17.37 27.80 -25.69
CA PRO A 136 17.80 28.03 -24.32
C PRO A 136 16.60 27.99 -23.37
N VAL A 137 16.72 27.17 -22.32
CA VAL A 137 15.74 27.09 -21.23
C VAL A 137 15.80 28.41 -20.47
N VAL A 138 14.86 29.30 -20.77
CA VAL A 138 14.64 30.51 -19.98
C VAL A 138 14.05 30.07 -18.64
N GLU A 139 14.83 30.18 -17.56
CA GLU A 139 14.34 29.90 -16.22
C GLU A 139 13.17 30.84 -15.90
N PRO A 140 11.98 30.30 -15.58
CA PRO A 140 10.83 31.13 -15.25
C PRO A 140 11.14 31.92 -13.97
N ARG A 141 11.25 33.25 -14.10
CA ARG A 141 11.34 34.15 -12.94
C ARG A 141 10.17 33.84 -12.00
N ALA A 142 10.48 33.39 -10.79
CA ALA A 142 9.49 33.10 -9.76
C ALA A 142 8.65 34.35 -9.50
N ARG A 143 7.42 34.38 -10.01
CA ARG A 143 6.45 35.42 -9.63
C ARG A 143 6.13 35.15 -8.16
N GLY A 144 6.57 36.02 -7.27
CA GLY A 144 6.25 35.93 -5.85
C GLY A 144 4.73 35.86 -5.67
N PHE A 145 4.23 34.71 -5.22
CA PHE A 145 2.83 34.58 -4.82
C PHE A 145 2.62 35.44 -3.58
N SER A 146 1.68 36.39 -3.62
CA SER A 146 1.34 37.15 -2.42
C SER A 146 0.66 36.24 -1.40
N GLN A 147 1.06 36.36 -0.12
CA GLN A 147 0.50 35.57 0.98
C GLN A 147 -1.03 35.66 1.05
N ALA A 148 -1.60 36.83 0.75
CA ALA A 148 -3.05 37.03 0.69
C ALA A 148 -3.74 36.19 -0.39
N THR A 149 -3.12 36.03 -1.57
CA THR A 149 -3.69 35.19 -2.66
C THR A 149 -3.68 33.72 -2.26
N PHE A 150 -2.60 33.28 -1.62
CA PHE A 150 -2.49 31.91 -1.13
C PHE A 150 -3.52 31.62 -0.02
N SER A 151 -3.69 32.50 0.97
CA SER A 151 -4.69 32.32 2.03
C SER A 151 -6.12 32.23 1.48
N ARG A 152 -6.50 33.10 0.54
CA ARG A 152 -7.82 33.04 -0.12
C ARG A 152 -8.04 31.72 -0.86
N HIS A 153 -7.00 31.20 -1.52
CA HIS A 153 -7.07 29.91 -2.20
C HIS A 153 -7.30 28.76 -1.21
N VAL A 154 -6.61 28.76 -0.07
CA VAL A 154 -6.77 27.75 0.99
C VAL A 154 -8.18 27.80 1.59
N GLU A 155 -8.71 28.99 1.87
CA GLU A 155 -10.08 29.16 2.37
C GLU A 155 -11.13 28.64 1.39
N ALA A 156 -10.95 28.91 0.09
CA ALA A 156 -11.83 28.38 -0.96
C ALA A 156 -11.80 26.84 -1.00
N LEU A 157 -10.63 26.22 -0.89
CA LEU A 157 -10.49 24.76 -0.83
C LEU A 157 -11.14 24.16 0.42
N ARG A 158 -10.96 24.79 1.59
CA ARG A 158 -11.62 24.38 2.84
C ARG A 158 -13.14 24.48 2.76
N ALA A 159 -13.67 25.55 2.16
CA ALA A 159 -15.10 25.73 1.95
C ALA A 159 -15.65 24.64 1.02
N SER A 160 -14.96 24.33 -0.08
CA SER A 160 -15.34 23.25 -0.99
C SER A 160 -15.34 21.88 -0.30
N ARG A 161 -14.31 21.59 0.53
CA ARG A 161 -14.25 20.36 1.33
C ARG A 161 -15.36 20.27 2.37
N ALA A 162 -15.76 21.39 2.98
CA ALA A 162 -16.86 21.41 3.93
C ALA A 162 -18.20 21.07 3.27
N GLN A 163 -18.41 21.47 2.02
CA GLN A 163 -19.61 21.15 1.23
C GLN A 163 -19.65 19.68 0.80
N SER A 164 -18.51 18.99 0.74
CA SER A 164 -18.43 17.58 0.31
C SER A 164 -18.49 16.56 1.44
N LYS A 165 -18.83 16.95 2.68
CA LYS A 165 -18.80 16.06 3.86
C LYS A 165 -19.80 14.89 3.81
N GLY A 166 -20.75 14.85 2.88
CA GLY A 166 -21.73 13.76 2.80
C GLY A 166 -22.72 13.77 3.97
N VAL A 167 -23.40 12.64 4.21
CA VAL A 167 -24.45 12.50 5.23
C VAL A 167 -23.85 12.07 6.57
N LEU A 168 -24.33 12.63 7.68
CA LEU A 168 -23.97 12.19 9.03
C LEU A 168 -24.55 10.78 9.27
N ARG A 169 -23.69 9.83 9.64
CA ARG A 169 -24.03 8.44 9.89
C ARG A 169 -23.69 8.01 11.31
N GLU A 170 -24.45 7.05 11.80
CA GLU A 170 -24.23 6.42 13.11
C GLU A 170 -23.12 5.38 13.04
N GLY A 171 -22.36 5.20 14.14
CA GLY A 171 -21.34 4.16 14.25
C GLY A 171 -20.20 4.28 13.24
N MET A 172 -19.89 5.50 12.78
CA MET A 172 -18.72 5.79 11.95
C MET A 172 -17.41 5.41 12.64
N GLY A 173 -17.38 5.32 13.97
CA GLY A 173 -16.28 4.75 14.74
C GLY A 173 -15.89 3.33 14.33
N CYS A 174 -16.79 2.55 13.72
CA CYS A 174 -16.48 1.25 13.11
C CYS A 174 -15.47 1.35 11.95
N VAL A 175 -15.12 2.56 11.48
CA VAL A 175 -14.00 2.78 10.55
C VAL A 175 -12.71 2.15 11.06
N PHE A 176 -12.47 2.05 12.37
CA PHE A 176 -11.26 1.42 12.91
C PHE A 176 -11.23 -0.10 12.65
N LEU A 177 -12.35 -0.79 12.85
CA LEU A 177 -12.49 -2.21 12.50
C LEU A 177 -12.34 -2.41 10.99
N LYS A 178 -12.94 -1.52 10.19
CA LYS A 178 -12.81 -1.58 8.73
C LYS A 178 -11.38 -1.31 8.28
N ALA A 179 -10.68 -0.38 8.93
CA ALA A 179 -9.27 -0.09 8.67
C ALA A 179 -8.39 -1.31 8.98
N ALA A 180 -8.63 -2.00 10.11
CA ALA A 180 -7.93 -3.23 10.44
C ALA A 180 -8.15 -4.30 9.38
N GLN A 181 -9.40 -4.49 8.95
CA GLN A 181 -9.74 -5.43 7.90
C GLN A 181 -9.00 -5.11 6.59
N TRP A 182 -9.02 -3.85 6.13
CA TRP A 182 -8.31 -3.41 4.92
C TRP A 182 -6.79 -3.52 5.02
N GLN A 183 -6.24 -3.33 6.22
CA GLN A 183 -4.82 -3.49 6.48
C GLN A 183 -4.41 -4.96 6.41
N LEU A 184 -5.19 -5.84 7.06
CA LEU A 184 -4.97 -7.27 7.13
C LEU A 184 -5.12 -7.94 5.76
N SER A 185 -6.17 -7.59 5.02
CA SER A 185 -6.38 -8.08 3.65
C SER A 185 -7.09 -7.03 2.80
N ARG A 186 -6.65 -6.90 1.55
CA ARG A 186 -7.34 -6.06 0.55
C ARG A 186 -8.57 -6.73 -0.05
N THR A 187 -8.76 -8.02 0.25
CA THR A 187 -9.83 -8.85 -0.29
C THR A 187 -10.74 -9.37 0.82
N PRO A 188 -12.03 -9.58 0.53
CA PRO A 188 -12.99 -10.08 1.50
C PRO A 188 -12.73 -11.57 1.81
N VAL A 189 -11.94 -11.85 2.84
CA VAL A 189 -11.45 -13.21 3.18
C VAL A 189 -12.61 -14.15 3.47
N LEU A 190 -13.56 -13.74 4.32
CA LEU A 190 -14.71 -14.57 4.70
C LEU A 190 -15.65 -14.80 3.51
N GLY A 191 -15.90 -13.76 2.70
CA GLY A 191 -16.71 -13.89 1.49
C GLY A 191 -16.12 -14.89 0.50
N ALA A 192 -14.81 -14.77 0.24
CA ALA A 192 -14.08 -15.69 -0.64
C ALA A 192 -14.06 -17.13 -0.09
N LEU A 193 -13.99 -17.31 1.23
CA LEU A 193 -14.08 -18.63 1.86
C LEU A 193 -15.48 -19.23 1.71
N LEU A 194 -16.53 -18.49 2.10
CA LEU A 194 -17.92 -18.96 2.04
C LEU A 194 -18.36 -19.29 0.62
N ARG A 195 -17.92 -18.52 -0.38
CA ARG A 195 -18.17 -18.78 -1.80
C ARG A 195 -17.70 -20.15 -2.27
N LYS A 196 -16.67 -20.75 -1.63
CA LYS A 196 -16.22 -22.11 -1.95
C LYS A 196 -17.22 -23.19 -1.50
N HIS A 197 -18.10 -22.87 -0.56
CA HIS A 197 -19.02 -23.80 0.10
C HIS A 197 -20.49 -23.50 -0.16
N ILE A 198 -20.82 -22.35 -0.76
CA ILE A 198 -22.19 -22.01 -1.18
C ILE A 198 -22.32 -22.19 -2.70
N PRO A 199 -23.34 -22.92 -3.19
CA PRO A 199 -23.53 -23.10 -4.63
C PRO A 199 -23.84 -21.77 -5.35
N ASP A 200 -23.28 -21.61 -6.55
CA ASP A 200 -23.55 -20.48 -7.44
C ASP A 200 -25.02 -20.44 -7.92
N PRO A 201 -25.57 -19.26 -8.29
CA PRO A 201 -24.91 -17.96 -8.39
C PRO A 201 -25.05 -17.10 -7.12
N LEU A 202 -23.95 -16.48 -6.69
CA LEU A 202 -23.95 -15.47 -5.61
C LEU A 202 -23.97 -14.04 -6.15
N PRO A 203 -24.70 -13.11 -5.51
CA PRO A 203 -24.70 -11.70 -5.88
C PRO A 203 -23.30 -11.07 -5.81
N GLY A 204 -23.05 -10.06 -6.65
CA GLY A 204 -21.74 -9.38 -6.70
C GLY A 204 -21.35 -8.65 -5.41
N GLN A 205 -22.31 -8.33 -4.55
CA GLN A 205 -22.10 -7.67 -3.25
C GLN A 205 -22.01 -8.64 -2.07
N PHE A 206 -22.11 -9.96 -2.31
CA PHE A 206 -22.10 -10.97 -1.24
C PHE A 206 -20.84 -10.90 -0.39
N ASP A 207 -19.68 -10.72 -1.01
CA ASP A 207 -18.41 -10.71 -0.28
C ASP A 207 -18.29 -9.48 0.64
N ALA A 208 -18.75 -8.31 0.16
CA ALA A 208 -18.80 -7.08 0.95
C ALA A 208 -19.77 -7.20 2.13
N PHE A 209 -20.84 -7.99 2.00
CA PHE A 209 -21.73 -8.31 3.11
C PHE A 209 -21.08 -9.23 4.12
N CYS A 210 -20.42 -10.30 3.69
CA CYS A 210 -19.69 -11.19 4.60
C CYS A 210 -18.62 -10.45 5.41
N ASP A 211 -18.01 -9.42 4.83
CA ASP A 211 -17.06 -8.54 5.51
C ASP A 211 -17.70 -7.65 6.60
N MET A 212 -19.00 -7.35 6.50
CA MET A 212 -19.74 -6.54 7.49
C MET A 212 -20.21 -7.36 8.68
N VAL A 213 -20.60 -8.62 8.47
CA VAL A 213 -21.22 -9.47 9.50
C VAL A 213 -20.38 -9.55 10.78
N PRO A 214 -19.04 -9.76 10.75
CA PRO A 214 -18.22 -9.76 11.96
C PRO A 214 -18.33 -8.46 12.76
N CYS A 215 -18.39 -7.30 12.09
CA CYS A 215 -18.51 -6.01 12.75
C CYS A 215 -19.89 -5.84 13.39
N PHE A 216 -20.97 -6.27 12.72
CA PHE A 216 -22.30 -6.23 13.31
C PHE A 216 -22.48 -7.19 14.48
N ASN A 217 -21.87 -8.38 14.42
CA ASN A 217 -21.85 -9.31 15.55
C ASN A 217 -21.17 -8.69 16.78
N LEU A 218 -20.07 -7.96 16.59
CA LEU A 218 -19.44 -7.20 17.69
C LEU A 218 -20.39 -6.16 18.27
N LEU A 219 -21.23 -5.52 17.46
CA LEU A 219 -22.25 -4.57 17.89
C LEU A 219 -23.48 -5.22 18.55
N GLY A 220 -23.45 -6.54 18.81
CA GLY A 220 -24.54 -7.27 19.46
C GLY A 220 -25.68 -7.69 18.51
N VAL A 221 -25.48 -7.58 17.19
CA VAL A 221 -26.42 -8.10 16.20
C VAL A 221 -26.21 -9.61 16.08
N CYS A 222 -27.08 -10.40 16.71
CA CYS A 222 -26.96 -11.86 16.69
C CYS A 222 -27.69 -12.51 15.50
N GLU A 223 -28.66 -11.80 14.91
CA GLU A 223 -29.49 -12.30 13.81
C GLU A 223 -29.44 -11.36 12.60
N PHE A 224 -29.41 -11.93 11.40
CA PHE A 224 -29.41 -11.15 10.16
C PHE A 224 -30.62 -10.22 10.05
N SER A 225 -31.80 -10.64 10.54
CA SER A 225 -33.03 -9.82 10.60
C SER A 225 -32.84 -8.48 11.33
N GLN A 226 -31.93 -8.42 12.31
CA GLN A 226 -31.68 -7.23 13.11
C GLN A 226 -30.83 -6.20 12.35
N MET A 227 -30.04 -6.61 11.35
CA MET A 227 -29.24 -5.69 10.55
C MET A 227 -30.11 -4.70 9.76
N GLY A 228 -31.34 -5.09 9.41
CA GLY A 228 -32.32 -4.21 8.78
C GLY A 228 -32.67 -2.98 9.62
N ARG A 229 -32.52 -3.05 10.94
CA ARG A 229 -32.76 -1.91 11.85
C ARG A 229 -31.63 -0.87 11.82
N LEU A 230 -30.47 -1.25 11.28
CA LEU A 230 -29.26 -0.43 11.23
C LEU A 230 -29.08 0.25 9.87
N THR A 231 -30.18 0.69 9.24
CA THR A 231 -30.15 1.32 7.90
C THR A 231 -29.30 2.60 7.85
N ASN A 232 -29.18 3.34 8.95
CA ASN A 232 -28.36 4.55 9.01
C ASN A 232 -26.90 4.31 9.45
N HIS A 233 -26.52 3.05 9.66
CA HIS A 233 -25.20 2.71 10.18
C HIS A 233 -24.10 2.86 9.11
N ALA A 234 -22.96 3.41 9.51
CA ALA A 234 -21.84 3.72 8.60
C ALA A 234 -21.23 2.50 7.90
N LEU A 235 -21.36 1.30 8.49
CA LEU A 235 -20.81 0.06 7.93
C LEU A 235 -21.30 -0.22 6.50
N TRP A 236 -22.55 0.12 6.15
CA TRP A 236 -23.05 -0.02 4.78
C TRP A 236 -22.19 0.76 3.80
N GLN A 237 -21.99 2.06 4.08
CA GLN A 237 -21.22 2.94 3.21
C GLN A 237 -19.72 2.57 3.18
N LEU A 238 -19.14 2.18 4.33
CA LEU A 238 -17.75 1.71 4.43
C LEU A 238 -17.49 0.42 3.63
N ASN A 239 -18.54 -0.34 3.30
CA ASN A 239 -18.46 -1.56 2.49
C ASN A 239 -18.97 -1.35 1.05
N GLY A 240 -19.14 -0.10 0.63
CA GLY A 240 -19.50 0.25 -0.75
C GLY A 240 -20.99 0.08 -1.08
N PHE A 241 -21.86 -0.05 -0.08
CA PHE A 241 -23.30 -0.05 -0.31
C PHE A 241 -23.80 1.40 -0.39
N GLU A 242 -24.35 1.77 -1.55
CA GLU A 242 -25.00 3.08 -1.75
C GLU A 242 -26.29 3.20 -0.93
N ARG A 243 -26.97 2.07 -0.74
CA ARG A 243 -28.19 1.95 0.06
C ARG A 243 -28.11 0.66 0.89
N PRO A 244 -28.65 0.65 2.11
CA PRO A 244 -28.81 -0.58 2.88
C PRO A 244 -29.59 -1.62 2.08
N LEU A 245 -29.29 -2.89 2.31
CA LEU A 245 -30.07 -3.98 1.74
C LEU A 245 -31.48 -3.97 2.34
N THR A 246 -32.47 -4.31 1.53
CA THR A 246 -33.83 -4.61 2.04
C THR A 246 -33.80 -5.81 2.97
N ASP A 247 -34.73 -5.91 3.92
CA ASP A 247 -34.85 -7.05 4.84
C ASP A 247 -34.92 -8.41 4.11
N LEU A 248 -35.58 -8.46 2.95
CA LEU A 248 -35.63 -9.65 2.10
C LEU A 248 -34.25 -10.05 1.56
N GLY A 249 -33.43 -9.05 1.19
CA GLY A 249 -32.06 -9.26 0.75
C GLY A 249 -31.16 -9.77 1.88
N ILE A 250 -31.30 -9.16 3.06
CA ILE A 250 -30.51 -9.54 4.25
C ILE A 250 -30.85 -10.97 4.70
N SER A 251 -32.15 -11.28 4.83
CA SER A 251 -32.61 -12.63 5.19
C SER A 251 -32.23 -13.67 4.13
N GLY A 252 -32.35 -13.33 2.84
CA GLY A 252 -31.90 -14.20 1.75
C GLY A 252 -30.42 -14.57 1.88
N TRP A 253 -29.54 -13.60 2.15
CA TRP A 253 -28.10 -13.86 2.28
C TRP A 253 -27.76 -14.55 3.59
N GLY A 254 -28.46 -14.20 4.68
CA GLY A 254 -28.34 -14.90 5.95
C GLY A 254 -28.68 -16.38 5.85
N ASN A 255 -29.77 -16.71 5.16
CA ASN A 255 -30.18 -18.08 4.90
C ASN A 255 -29.13 -18.82 4.06
N MET A 256 -28.58 -18.18 3.02
CA MET A 256 -27.48 -18.77 2.22
C MET A 256 -26.27 -19.13 3.09
N ILE A 257 -25.85 -18.22 3.97
CA ILE A 257 -24.74 -18.47 4.90
C ILE A 257 -25.06 -19.63 5.85
N GLN A 258 -26.29 -19.69 6.36
CA GLN A 258 -26.74 -20.76 7.25
C GLN A 258 -26.83 -22.13 6.54
N THR A 259 -26.98 -22.16 5.21
CA THR A 259 -26.94 -23.42 4.44
C THR A 259 -25.56 -24.06 4.36
N VAL A 260 -24.49 -23.32 4.69
CA VAL A 260 -23.13 -23.87 4.74
C VAL A 260 -23.07 -24.89 5.86
N ALA A 261 -23.07 -26.17 5.48
CA ALA A 261 -22.96 -27.25 6.44
C ALA A 261 -21.64 -27.09 7.22
N PRO A 262 -21.67 -27.04 8.57
CA PRO A 262 -20.47 -26.96 9.38
C PRO A 262 -19.64 -28.23 9.20
N SER A 263 -18.73 -28.20 8.23
CA SER A 263 -17.83 -29.31 7.93
C SER A 263 -16.47 -29.06 8.58
N VAL A 264 -15.81 -30.12 9.03
CA VAL A 264 -14.43 -30.04 9.54
C VAL A 264 -13.52 -29.36 8.51
N ARG A 265 -13.75 -29.63 7.22
CA ARG A 265 -13.01 -28.98 6.12
C ARG A 265 -13.16 -27.47 6.11
N PHE A 266 -14.38 -26.95 6.24
CA PHE A 266 -14.63 -25.51 6.27
C PHE A 266 -13.88 -24.83 7.42
N PHE A 267 -13.94 -25.40 8.63
CA PHE A 267 -13.23 -24.85 9.79
C PHE A 267 -11.70 -24.94 9.66
N LEU A 268 -11.15 -26.01 9.08
CA LEU A 268 -9.71 -26.11 8.80
C LEU A 268 -9.25 -25.07 7.78
N GLU A 269 -10.05 -24.83 6.73
CA GLU A 269 -9.79 -23.77 5.75
C GLU A 269 -9.87 -22.39 6.42
N TYR A 270 -10.88 -22.15 7.26
CA TYR A 270 -11.02 -20.92 8.04
C TYR A 270 -9.80 -20.64 8.94
N GLU A 271 -9.41 -21.60 9.78
CA GLU A 271 -8.29 -21.45 10.71
C GLU A 271 -6.98 -21.19 9.98
N LYS A 272 -6.77 -21.85 8.83
CA LYS A 272 -5.62 -21.61 7.97
C LYS A 272 -5.61 -20.18 7.43
N GLU A 273 -6.72 -19.71 6.87
CA GLU A 273 -6.83 -18.35 6.31
C GLU A 273 -6.68 -17.30 7.41
N LYS A 274 -7.33 -17.49 8.57
CA LYS A 274 -7.19 -16.62 9.75
C LYS A 274 -5.73 -16.51 10.19
N ARG A 275 -5.04 -17.64 10.40
CA ARG A 275 -3.63 -17.63 10.79
C ARG A 275 -2.74 -16.91 9.77
N GLN A 276 -3.01 -17.10 8.48
CA GLN A 276 -2.24 -16.47 7.42
C GLN A 276 -2.47 -14.95 7.37
N VAL A 277 -3.72 -14.50 7.46
CA VAL A 277 -4.10 -13.09 7.38
C VAL A 277 -3.59 -12.29 8.57
N PHE A 278 -3.65 -12.87 9.78
CA PHE A 278 -3.19 -12.24 11.00
C PHE A 278 -1.69 -12.46 11.30
N MET A 279 -0.95 -13.14 10.41
CA MET A 279 0.50 -13.27 10.54
C MET A 279 1.16 -11.89 10.48
N GLU A 280 2.08 -11.61 11.40
CA GLU A 280 2.79 -10.33 11.47
C GLU A 280 4.25 -10.47 11.06
N ALA A 281 4.71 -9.53 10.24
CA ALA A 281 6.12 -9.26 10.04
C ALA A 281 6.55 -8.13 10.99
N LYS A 282 7.73 -8.27 11.59
CA LYS A 282 8.29 -7.27 12.52
C LYS A 282 9.34 -6.40 11.85
N TYR A 283 10.23 -7.01 11.05
CA TYR A 283 11.31 -6.29 10.40
C TYR A 283 11.78 -6.98 9.11
N PHE A 284 12.43 -6.19 8.26
CA PHE A 284 13.21 -6.66 7.12
C PHE A 284 14.69 -6.58 7.43
N GLU A 285 15.43 -7.53 6.88
CA GLU A 285 16.88 -7.53 6.90
C GLU A 285 17.42 -7.57 5.48
N PHE A 286 18.06 -6.49 5.05
CA PHE A 286 18.70 -6.36 3.75
C PHE A 286 20.16 -6.74 3.83
N TYR A 287 20.59 -7.62 2.94
CA TYR A 287 21.99 -7.98 2.76
C TYR A 287 22.46 -7.34 1.46
N LEU A 288 23.48 -6.49 1.57
CA LEU A 288 24.11 -5.86 0.43
C LEU A 288 25.22 -6.75 -0.14
N GLU A 289 25.65 -6.50 -1.37
CA GLU A 289 26.69 -7.29 -2.04
C GLU A 289 28.05 -7.23 -1.33
N ASN A 290 28.35 -6.13 -0.65
CA ASN A 290 29.55 -5.96 0.19
C ASN A 290 29.46 -6.67 1.56
N GLY A 291 28.40 -7.44 1.83
CA GLY A 291 28.19 -8.15 3.08
C GLY A 291 27.58 -7.33 4.21
N THR A 292 27.36 -6.03 4.01
CA THR A 292 26.66 -5.17 4.98
C THR A 292 25.22 -5.65 5.18
N ARG A 293 24.77 -5.61 6.43
CA ARG A 293 23.40 -5.91 6.85
C ARG A 293 22.72 -4.61 7.27
N VAL A 294 21.55 -4.32 6.69
CA VAL A 294 20.74 -3.15 7.03
C VAL A 294 19.36 -3.62 7.48
N MET A 295 18.91 -3.14 8.64
CA MET A 295 17.61 -3.47 9.20
C MET A 295 16.62 -2.31 9.06
N THR A 296 15.35 -2.64 8.92
CA THR A 296 14.22 -1.70 8.96
C THR A 296 12.98 -2.43 9.47
N ASP A 297 12.01 -1.73 10.03
CA ASP A 297 10.75 -2.35 10.42
C ASP A 297 9.88 -2.78 9.23
N ALA A 298 8.87 -3.59 9.51
CA ALA A 298 7.96 -4.14 8.50
C ALA A 298 7.10 -3.07 7.80
N CYS A 299 6.94 -1.88 8.39
CA CYS A 299 6.26 -0.73 7.78
C CYS A 299 7.22 0.19 7.00
N LEU A 300 8.52 -0.13 6.89
CA LEU A 300 9.57 0.74 6.34
C LEU A 300 9.53 2.15 6.95
N ALA A 301 9.20 2.26 8.23
CA ALA A 301 9.08 3.55 8.93
C ALA A 301 10.42 4.04 9.46
N SER A 302 11.27 3.13 9.89
CA SER A 302 12.54 3.38 10.55
C SER A 302 13.65 2.62 9.85
N LEU A 303 14.81 3.27 9.74
CA LEU A 303 16.01 2.66 9.18
C LEU A 303 17.07 2.48 10.28
N GLY A 304 17.56 1.25 10.46
CA GLY A 304 18.45 0.83 11.55
C GLY A 304 17.77 -0.06 12.60
N ASP A 305 18.47 -0.32 13.70
CA ASP A 305 18.07 -1.26 14.77
C ASP A 305 17.00 -0.67 15.74
N GLY A 306 16.06 0.12 15.21
CA GLY A 306 15.11 0.93 15.97
C GLY A 306 13.82 0.23 16.41
N ALA A 307 12.97 0.97 17.11
CA ALA A 307 11.62 0.55 17.50
C ALA A 307 10.83 0.05 16.27
N GLY A 308 10.49 -1.24 16.27
CA GLY A 308 9.82 -1.86 15.13
C GLY A 308 8.35 -1.47 15.08
N PHE A 309 7.89 -0.97 13.93
CA PHE A 309 6.47 -0.90 13.58
C PHE A 309 6.08 -2.22 12.90
N PRO A 310 5.50 -3.19 13.63
CA PRO A 310 5.04 -4.42 13.02
C PRO A 310 3.95 -4.11 11.99
N ALA A 311 3.83 -4.97 10.99
CA ALA A 311 2.76 -4.95 10.00
C ALA A 311 2.24 -6.36 9.81
N CYS A 312 1.03 -6.52 9.26
CA CYS A 312 0.65 -7.84 8.76
C CYS A 312 1.61 -8.24 7.62
N ALA A 313 1.86 -9.54 7.49
CA ALA A 313 2.83 -10.07 6.53
C ALA A 313 2.47 -9.65 5.10
N GLU A 314 1.19 -9.67 4.71
CA GLU A 314 0.74 -9.25 3.38
C GLU A 314 1.10 -7.78 3.07
N GLN A 315 0.84 -6.87 4.02
CA GLN A 315 1.20 -5.45 3.89
C GLN A 315 2.72 -5.29 3.79
N ALA A 316 3.47 -5.94 4.67
CA ALA A 316 4.93 -5.90 4.69
C ALA A 316 5.50 -6.34 3.32
N MET A 317 5.07 -7.50 2.81
CA MET A 317 5.51 -7.99 1.49
C MET A 317 5.10 -7.04 0.36
N THR A 318 3.90 -6.47 0.42
CA THR A 318 3.44 -5.48 -0.56
C THR A 318 4.32 -4.24 -0.56
N MET A 319 4.71 -3.74 0.61
CA MET A 319 5.60 -2.59 0.75
C MET A 319 7.01 -2.90 0.25
N LEU A 320 7.59 -4.04 0.64
CA LEU A 320 8.90 -4.49 0.15
C LEU A 320 8.90 -4.60 -1.38
N SER A 321 7.86 -5.21 -1.94
CA SER A 321 7.69 -5.37 -3.39
C SER A 321 7.55 -4.03 -4.10
N ARG A 322 6.66 -3.13 -3.64
CA ARG A 322 6.39 -1.85 -4.30
C ARG A 322 7.53 -0.84 -4.16
N CYS A 323 8.07 -0.71 -2.96
CA CYS A 323 9.02 0.35 -2.62
C CYS A 323 10.48 -0.04 -2.90
N VAL A 324 10.83 -1.32 -2.74
CA VAL A 324 12.24 -1.75 -2.84
C VAL A 324 12.48 -2.62 -4.08
N ILE A 325 11.73 -3.70 -4.29
CA ILE A 325 11.99 -4.63 -5.41
C ILE A 325 11.60 -3.99 -6.76
N SER A 326 10.34 -3.58 -6.89
CA SER A 326 9.78 -2.97 -8.11
C SER A 326 10.06 -1.46 -8.23
N ASN A 327 10.32 -0.76 -7.12
CA ASN A 327 10.54 0.69 -7.10
C ASN A 327 9.47 1.47 -7.88
N ASN A 328 8.21 1.02 -7.78
CA ASN A 328 7.08 1.73 -8.38
C ASN A 328 6.64 2.90 -7.49
N GLN A 329 7.09 2.91 -6.24
CA GLN A 329 6.87 3.95 -5.24
C GLN A 329 8.18 4.20 -4.49
N PRO A 330 8.45 5.44 -4.01
CA PRO A 330 9.60 5.69 -3.17
C PRO A 330 9.45 4.96 -1.81
N ALA A 331 10.55 4.49 -1.24
CA ALA A 331 10.56 4.10 0.17
C ALA A 331 10.58 5.36 1.05
N ILE A 332 9.56 5.55 1.88
CA ILE A 332 9.41 6.76 2.70
C ILE A 332 9.57 6.39 4.16
N PHE A 333 10.79 6.56 4.67
CA PHE A 333 11.14 6.37 6.06
C PHE A 333 10.80 7.63 6.86
N LEU A 334 10.12 7.45 7.98
CA LEU A 334 9.84 8.51 8.92
C LEU A 334 11.11 9.03 9.58
N SER A 335 12.02 8.14 9.97
CA SER A 335 13.25 8.49 10.68
C SER A 335 14.32 7.39 10.60
N SER A 336 15.52 7.69 11.06
CA SER A 336 16.54 6.69 11.40
C SER A 336 16.54 6.42 12.91
N ALA A 337 17.06 5.27 13.32
CA ALA A 337 17.28 4.96 14.73
C ALA A 337 18.40 5.86 15.31
N GLY A 338 18.04 7.02 15.87
CA GLY A 338 18.99 7.99 16.40
C GLY A 338 19.73 8.76 15.30
N ARG A 339 21.06 8.89 15.41
CA ARG A 339 21.90 9.59 14.40
C ARG A 339 21.84 8.90 13.03
N LEU A 340 22.18 9.62 11.96
CA LEU A 340 22.33 9.01 10.63
C LEU A 340 23.53 8.05 10.67
N SER A 341 23.23 6.77 10.84
CA SER A 341 24.26 5.72 10.99
C SER A 341 24.81 5.26 9.64
N GLY A 342 25.91 4.48 9.69
CA GLY A 342 26.45 3.82 8.49
C GLY A 342 25.39 3.06 7.69
N ALA A 343 24.43 2.42 8.37
CA ALA A 343 23.35 1.69 7.72
C ALA A 343 22.44 2.58 6.85
N VAL A 344 22.22 3.84 7.26
CA VAL A 344 21.46 4.80 6.45
C VAL A 344 22.20 5.11 5.16
N PHE A 345 23.51 5.32 5.26
CA PHE A 345 24.37 5.62 4.12
C PHE A 345 24.54 4.44 3.18
N ASP A 346 24.71 3.24 3.73
CA ASP A 346 24.78 1.98 2.98
C ASP A 346 23.49 1.76 2.19
N MET A 347 22.32 1.99 2.82
CA MET A 347 21.03 1.87 2.15
C MET A 347 20.82 2.96 1.09
N ALA A 348 21.21 4.20 1.36
CA ALA A 348 21.14 5.29 0.38
C ALA A 348 22.02 4.99 -0.85
N ALA A 349 23.22 4.45 -0.64
CA ALA A 349 24.10 4.00 -1.72
C ALA A 349 23.48 2.83 -2.51
N ALA A 350 22.86 1.87 -1.82
CA ALA A 350 22.14 0.76 -2.43
C ALA A 350 20.97 1.25 -3.31
N PHE A 351 20.31 2.33 -2.87
CA PHE A 351 19.20 2.93 -3.59
C PHE A 351 19.65 3.73 -4.79
N GLU A 352 20.77 4.44 -4.72
CA GLU A 352 21.38 5.06 -5.90
C GLU A 352 21.94 4.03 -6.90
N GLY A 353 22.10 2.76 -6.50
CA GLY A 353 22.74 1.74 -7.31
C GLY A 353 24.25 1.95 -7.42
N LEU A 354 24.84 2.63 -6.44
CA LEU A 354 26.27 2.90 -6.40
C LEU A 354 27.03 1.65 -5.92
N PRO A 355 28.27 1.43 -6.41
CA PRO A 355 29.14 0.42 -5.84
C PRO A 355 29.55 0.83 -4.42
N ALA A 356 29.25 0.01 -3.42
CA ALA A 356 29.67 0.21 -2.04
C ALA A 356 30.87 -0.69 -1.76
N GLY A 357 32.06 -0.11 -1.70
CA GLY A 357 33.27 -0.86 -1.35
C GLY A 357 34.55 -0.07 -1.54
N ARG A 358 35.59 -0.43 -0.79
CA ARG A 358 36.89 0.27 -0.72
C ARG A 358 37.60 0.45 -2.07
N GLN A 359 37.28 -0.38 -3.06
CA GLN A 359 37.92 -0.37 -4.38
C GLN A 359 36.97 -0.06 -5.54
N GLY A 360 35.71 0.30 -5.26
CA GLY A 360 34.69 0.50 -6.29
C GLY A 360 34.35 -0.74 -7.14
N LYS A 361 34.78 -1.93 -6.69
CA LYS A 361 34.53 -3.23 -7.35
C LYS A 361 33.47 -4.08 -6.66
N GLU A 362 33.19 -3.83 -5.38
CA GLU A 362 32.09 -4.48 -4.65
C GLU A 362 30.86 -3.58 -4.72
N GLY A 363 29.74 -4.15 -5.13
CA GLY A 363 28.51 -3.39 -5.32
C GLY A 363 27.84 -3.06 -3.99
N GLY A 364 27.12 -1.95 -3.96
CA GLY A 364 26.28 -1.56 -2.81
C GLY A 364 24.87 -2.09 -2.96
N GLN A 365 24.64 -2.96 -3.92
CA GLN A 365 23.31 -3.34 -4.31
C GLN A 365 22.70 -4.31 -3.31
N ILE A 366 21.38 -4.31 -3.24
CA ILE A 366 20.63 -5.23 -2.41
C ILE A 366 20.74 -6.62 -3.04
N LYS A 367 21.44 -7.54 -2.37
CA LYS A 367 21.58 -8.93 -2.81
C LYS A 367 20.38 -9.76 -2.39
N LYS A 368 19.93 -9.59 -1.14
CA LYS A 368 18.73 -10.27 -0.63
C LYS A 368 18.03 -9.47 0.46
N ALA A 369 16.74 -9.75 0.65
CA ALA A 369 15.97 -9.28 1.79
C ALA A 369 15.32 -10.49 2.49
N VAL A 370 15.44 -10.56 3.80
CA VAL A 370 14.81 -11.59 4.64
C VAL A 370 13.77 -10.91 5.52
N VAL A 371 12.60 -11.54 5.65
CA VAL A 371 11.49 -11.02 6.46
C VAL A 371 11.35 -11.86 7.71
N PHE A 372 11.24 -11.20 8.85
CA PHE A 372 11.18 -11.85 10.16
C PHE A 372 9.90 -11.50 10.91
N ASP A 373 9.43 -12.43 11.73
CA ASP A 373 8.24 -12.27 12.57
C ASP A 373 8.55 -11.70 13.97
N GLY A 374 7.56 -11.78 14.86
CA GLY A 374 7.66 -11.39 16.27
C GLY A 374 8.73 -12.13 17.07
N ALA A 375 8.88 -13.42 16.79
CA ALA A 375 9.78 -14.37 17.44
C ALA A 375 11.20 -14.35 16.86
N GLY A 376 11.40 -13.68 15.72
CA GLY A 376 12.67 -13.68 15.00
C GLY A 376 12.81 -14.87 14.04
N GLU A 377 11.71 -15.55 13.75
CA GLU A 377 11.66 -16.61 12.74
C GLU A 377 11.51 -16.02 11.34
N ARG A 378 12.09 -16.71 10.36
CA ARG A 378 12.07 -16.25 8.96
C ARG A 378 10.73 -16.59 8.33
N ILE A 379 10.02 -15.57 7.86
CA ILE A 379 8.76 -15.71 7.13
C ILE A 379 9.03 -15.93 5.63
N ALA A 380 9.92 -15.12 5.04
CA ALA A 380 10.20 -15.14 3.60
C ALA A 380 11.61 -14.63 3.28
N GLU A 381 12.13 -15.00 2.11
CA GLU A 381 13.41 -14.52 1.58
C GLU A 381 13.26 -14.17 0.09
N PHE A 382 13.82 -13.02 -0.29
CA PHE A 382 13.86 -12.52 -1.66
C PHE A 382 15.32 -12.34 -2.06
N SER A 383 15.77 -13.00 -3.13
CA SER A 383 17.16 -12.95 -3.60
C SER A 383 17.32 -12.33 -5.00
N SER A 384 16.22 -11.93 -5.63
CA SER A 384 16.23 -11.30 -6.96
C SER A 384 15.87 -9.83 -6.84
N PHE A 385 16.88 -8.97 -6.98
CA PHE A 385 16.72 -7.52 -7.01
C PHE A 385 17.22 -6.99 -8.35
N PRO A 386 16.38 -6.27 -9.11
CA PRO A 386 16.84 -5.67 -10.36
C PRO A 386 17.88 -4.56 -10.10
N HIS A 387 18.88 -4.48 -10.98
CA HIS A 387 19.88 -3.41 -10.99
C HIS A 387 19.26 -2.11 -11.50
N LYS A 388 18.64 -1.35 -10.59
CA LYS A 388 18.05 -0.05 -10.90
C LYS A 388 18.17 0.90 -9.72
N LYS A 389 18.20 2.20 -10.03
CA LYS A 389 18.04 3.27 -9.05
C LYS A 389 16.66 3.14 -8.38
N ARG A 390 16.63 3.32 -7.06
CA ARG A 390 15.48 3.29 -6.18
C ARG A 390 15.30 4.64 -5.51
N PHE A 391 14.06 5.10 -5.38
CA PHE A 391 13.79 6.39 -4.76
C PHE A 391 13.55 6.22 -3.26
N PHE A 392 14.12 7.09 -2.44
CA PHE A 392 13.82 7.14 -1.01
C PHE A 392 13.57 8.56 -0.51
N MET A 393 12.89 8.64 0.62
CA MET A 393 12.71 9.83 1.44
C MET A 393 12.94 9.41 2.88
N LEU A 394 13.72 10.18 3.64
CA LEU A 394 14.02 9.95 5.04
C LEU A 394 13.73 11.23 5.82
N GLY A 395 12.83 11.16 6.80
CA GLY A 395 12.63 12.27 7.74
C GLY A 395 13.82 12.40 8.68
N VAL A 396 14.25 13.64 8.91
CA VAL A 396 15.28 14.03 9.86
C VAL A 396 14.68 15.09 10.79
N TRP A 397 14.76 14.85 12.09
CA TRP A 397 14.01 15.52 13.14
C TRP A 397 14.91 16.42 14.01
N PRO A 398 14.36 17.45 14.69
CA PRO A 398 15.14 18.37 15.52
C PRO A 398 16.07 17.74 16.57
N GLY A 399 15.74 16.54 17.07
CA GLY A 399 16.58 15.81 18.02
C GLY A 399 17.81 15.11 17.41
N GLN A 400 17.99 15.13 16.09
CA GLN A 400 19.10 14.49 15.40
C GLN A 400 20.20 15.50 15.07
N GLU A 401 21.47 15.11 15.20
CA GLU A 401 22.61 16.04 15.03
C GLU A 401 22.69 16.66 13.64
N GLU A 402 22.29 15.89 12.63
CA GLU A 402 22.36 16.27 11.22
C GLU A 402 21.27 17.28 10.83
N PHE A 403 20.22 17.41 11.66
CA PHE A 403 19.09 18.29 11.39
C PHE A 403 19.49 19.75 11.20
N LEU A 404 20.31 20.30 12.10
CA LEU A 404 20.77 21.68 12.04
C LEU A 404 21.63 21.94 10.81
N LEU A 405 22.39 20.94 10.35
CA LEU A 405 23.18 21.04 9.14
C LEU A 405 22.29 21.00 7.88
N LEU A 406 21.29 20.12 7.85
CA LEU A 406 20.40 19.96 6.69
C LEU A 406 19.42 21.14 6.52
N SER A 407 19.01 21.77 7.61
CA SER A 407 18.03 22.87 7.62
C SER A 407 18.61 24.22 7.21
N LYS A 408 19.92 24.44 7.39
CA LYS A 408 20.61 25.71 7.05
C LYS A 408 20.74 25.99 5.55
N ASN A 409 20.55 24.99 4.69
CA ASN A 409 20.78 25.09 3.24
C ASN A 409 19.58 25.63 2.43
N THR A 410 18.75 26.48 3.04
CA THR A 410 17.48 26.92 2.47
C THR A 410 17.58 28.36 1.95
N LYS A 411 17.37 28.57 0.63
CA LYS A 411 17.43 29.91 0.00
C LYS A 411 16.06 30.51 -0.29
N THR A 412 15.07 29.67 -0.54
CA THR A 412 13.73 30.08 -0.98
C THR A 412 12.71 29.26 -0.22
N VAL A 413 11.74 29.95 0.38
CA VAL A 413 10.65 29.36 1.16
C VAL A 413 9.35 29.56 0.38
N GLU A 414 8.65 28.47 0.08
CA GLU A 414 7.40 28.48 -0.67
C GLU A 414 6.25 27.97 0.22
N PRO A 415 5.08 28.64 0.23
CA PRO A 415 3.92 28.14 0.95
C PRO A 415 3.33 26.91 0.25
N PHE A 416 2.88 25.94 1.04
CA PHE A 416 2.32 24.67 0.58
C PHE A 416 1.10 24.30 1.40
N TYR A 417 -0.05 24.11 0.75
CA TYR A 417 -1.25 23.60 1.41
C TYR A 417 -1.43 22.13 1.07
N ASP A 418 -1.55 21.30 2.10
CA ASP A 418 -1.88 19.89 1.96
C ASP A 418 -3.37 19.67 2.23
N GLU A 419 -4.12 19.38 1.16
CA GLU A 419 -5.57 19.19 1.20
C GLU A 419 -6.01 18.04 2.12
N VAL A 420 -5.16 17.01 2.30
CA VAL A 420 -5.51 15.82 3.10
C VAL A 420 -5.48 16.19 4.58
N THR A 421 -4.34 16.69 5.06
CA THR A 421 -4.12 17.09 6.46
C THR A 421 -4.80 18.41 6.83
N ASP A 422 -5.26 19.17 5.84
CA ASP A 422 -5.81 20.53 5.99
C ASP A 422 -4.84 21.52 6.65
N LYS A 423 -3.54 21.33 6.39
CA LYS A 423 -2.46 22.15 6.99
C LYS A 423 -1.73 22.96 5.93
N VAL A 424 -1.30 24.15 6.35
CA VAL A 424 -0.36 24.98 5.60
C VAL A 424 1.03 24.74 6.17
N PHE A 425 1.96 24.43 5.29
CA PHE A 425 3.37 24.32 5.56
C PHE A 425 4.14 25.33 4.71
N TYR A 426 5.38 25.56 5.07
CA TYR A 426 6.33 26.31 4.28
C TYR A 426 7.48 25.37 3.94
N VAL A 427 7.90 25.37 2.69
CA VAL A 427 8.84 24.38 2.16
C VAL A 427 10.02 25.11 1.56
N ALA A 428 11.22 24.69 1.95
CA ALA A 428 12.45 25.15 1.35
C ALA A 428 13.30 23.94 0.96
N ALA A 429 14.08 24.08 -0.11
CA ALA A 429 14.91 22.98 -0.57
C ALA A 429 16.32 23.45 -0.89
N GLY A 430 17.28 22.55 -0.64
CA GLY A 430 18.69 22.79 -0.89
C GLY A 430 19.43 21.51 -1.23
N PRO A 431 20.67 21.61 -1.73
CA PRO A 431 21.53 20.45 -1.89
C PRO A 431 21.93 19.92 -0.50
N ALA A 432 21.92 18.60 -0.33
CA ALA A 432 22.35 17.96 0.91
C ALA A 432 23.86 17.69 0.87
N ASN A 433 24.69 18.75 0.96
CA ASN A 433 26.15 18.65 0.89
C ASN A 433 26.80 18.04 2.17
N ILE A 434 26.00 17.54 3.11
CA ILE A 434 26.52 16.91 4.34
C ILE A 434 27.42 15.73 4.00
N PHE A 435 27.08 14.99 2.95
CA PHE A 435 27.87 13.85 2.50
C PHE A 435 29.31 14.23 2.16
N GLU A 436 29.54 15.40 1.57
CA GLU A 436 30.88 15.85 1.22
C GLU A 436 31.67 16.29 2.46
N LYS A 437 31.04 17.09 3.34
CA LYS A 437 31.71 17.62 4.54
C LYS A 437 31.95 16.58 5.64
N GLU A 438 31.07 15.60 5.80
CA GLU A 438 31.27 14.53 6.78
C GLU A 438 32.36 13.54 6.30
N LEU A 439 32.44 13.31 4.98
CA LEU A 439 33.56 12.62 4.35
C LEU A 439 34.90 13.33 4.61
N GLU A 440 34.91 14.67 4.56
CA GLU A 440 36.12 15.48 4.72
C GLU A 440 36.53 15.70 6.19
N SER A 441 35.57 15.94 7.09
CA SER A 441 35.83 16.30 8.50
C SER A 441 36.17 15.12 9.40
N LYS A 442 35.75 13.88 9.07
CA LYS A 442 36.12 12.66 9.81
C LYS A 442 37.47 12.07 9.41
N GLY A 443 38.43 12.92 9.04
CA GLY A 443 39.85 12.56 8.88
C GLY A 443 40.58 12.19 10.19
N ALA A 444 39.94 12.24 11.37
CA ALA A 444 40.61 12.11 12.67
C ALA A 444 40.08 10.99 13.61
N LEU A 445 38.92 10.40 13.33
CA LEU A 445 38.51 9.14 13.95
C LEU A 445 38.41 8.15 12.81
N LEU A 446 39.49 7.37 12.64
CA LEU A 446 39.63 6.31 11.64
C LEU A 446 38.23 5.84 11.20
N PRO A 447 37.78 6.13 9.96
CA PRO A 447 36.61 5.44 9.44
C PRO A 447 36.89 3.98 9.72
N ARG A 448 35.98 3.26 10.41
CA ARG A 448 36.05 1.79 10.50
C ARG A 448 36.51 1.36 9.12
N LYS A 449 37.74 0.84 9.00
CA LYS A 449 38.38 0.65 7.69
C LYS A 449 37.31 -0.01 6.81
N GLY A 450 36.80 0.67 5.79
CA GLY A 450 35.75 0.13 4.92
C GLY A 450 34.35 0.75 4.90
N ALA A 451 34.06 1.87 5.56
CA ALA A 451 32.80 2.57 5.30
C ALA A 451 32.76 3.04 3.82
N PRO A 452 31.70 2.72 3.05
CA PRO A 452 31.63 3.08 1.64
C PRO A 452 31.46 4.59 1.46
N LEU A 453 32.36 5.16 0.67
CA LEU A 453 32.28 6.57 0.27
C LEU A 453 31.17 6.69 -0.78
N LEU A 454 30.07 7.36 -0.43
CA LEU A 454 29.12 7.85 -1.43
C LEU A 454 29.93 8.76 -2.38
N ARG A 455 30.14 8.30 -3.61
CA ARG A 455 30.96 9.03 -4.60
C ARG A 455 30.43 10.45 -4.75
N LYS A 456 31.36 11.39 -4.87
CA LYS A 456 31.13 12.77 -5.35
C LYS A 456 30.18 12.70 -6.57
N GLY A 457 28.92 13.09 -6.39
CA GLY A 457 27.92 13.06 -7.47
C GLY A 457 26.58 12.37 -7.19
N ALA A 458 26.35 11.72 -6.04
CA ALA A 458 24.98 11.32 -5.68
C ALA A 458 24.16 12.58 -5.35
N PRO A 459 23.15 12.98 -6.15
CA PRO A 459 22.47 14.26 -5.98
C PRO A 459 21.42 14.13 -4.86
N LEU A 460 21.89 14.10 -3.62
CA LEU A 460 21.01 14.12 -2.46
C LEU A 460 20.52 15.55 -2.21
N ARG A 461 19.24 15.64 -1.87
CA ARG A 461 18.52 16.88 -1.66
C ARG A 461 17.94 16.90 -0.25
N SER A 462 18.01 18.04 0.40
CA SER A 462 17.27 18.31 1.63
C SER A 462 16.04 19.16 1.31
N VAL A 463 14.90 18.77 1.87
CA VAL A 463 13.65 19.55 1.81
C VAL A 463 13.21 19.85 3.24
N THR A 464 13.38 21.09 3.66
CA THR A 464 13.02 21.59 5.00
C THR A 464 11.55 21.99 5.03
N ILE A 465 10.83 21.53 6.05
CA ILE A 465 9.43 21.88 6.32
C ILE A 465 9.40 22.82 7.52
N LEU A 466 8.73 23.97 7.39
CA LEU A 466 8.54 24.95 8.45
C LEU A 466 7.04 25.15 8.73
N ALA A 467 6.69 25.47 9.98
CA ALA A 467 5.31 25.75 10.39
C ALA A 467 4.85 27.18 10.03
N SER A 468 5.79 28.11 9.91
CA SER A 468 5.57 29.49 9.47
C SER A 468 6.74 29.93 8.57
N PRO A 469 6.61 31.03 7.79
CA PRO A 469 7.67 31.48 6.87
C PRO A 469 9.00 31.76 7.57
N GLU A 470 8.94 32.29 8.79
CA GLU A 470 10.09 32.66 9.64
C GLU A 470 10.26 31.69 10.83
N GLY A 471 9.47 30.61 10.86
CA GLY A 471 9.43 29.68 11.98
C GLY A 471 10.64 28.75 12.01
N ALA A 472 10.80 28.03 13.12
CA ALA A 472 11.74 26.92 13.17
C ALA A 472 11.32 25.82 12.20
N ALA A 473 12.32 25.13 11.63
CA ALA A 473 12.09 23.92 10.87
C ALA A 473 11.45 22.85 11.79
N VAL A 474 10.41 22.21 11.30
CA VAL A 474 9.70 21.10 11.97
C VAL A 474 10.41 19.79 11.67
N MET A 475 10.84 19.60 10.42
CA MET A 475 11.50 18.39 9.93
C MET A 475 12.29 18.73 8.65
N VAL A 476 13.30 17.93 8.34
CA VAL A 476 13.95 17.91 7.02
C VAL A 476 13.75 16.55 6.37
N ILE A 477 13.38 16.52 5.09
CA ILE A 477 13.35 15.31 4.29
C ILE A 477 14.67 15.20 3.52
N LEU A 478 15.44 14.16 3.80
CA LEU A 478 16.58 13.76 2.98
C LEU A 478 16.11 12.81 1.87
N THR A 479 16.42 13.11 0.62
CA THR A 479 15.95 12.31 -0.52
C THR A 479 16.90 12.33 -1.70
N ASN A 480 16.82 11.30 -2.54
CA ASN A 480 17.45 11.24 -3.85
C ASN A 480 16.52 11.58 -5.03
N CYS A 481 15.29 12.05 -4.75
CA CYS A 481 14.33 12.53 -5.74
C CYS A 481 14.66 13.97 -6.20
N ALA A 482 15.88 14.21 -6.68
CA ALA A 482 16.35 15.55 -7.02
C ALA A 482 15.55 16.22 -8.15
N ASP A 483 14.91 15.42 -9.00
CA ASP A 483 14.14 15.83 -10.19
C ASP A 483 12.71 16.30 -9.87
N LYS A 484 12.21 16.08 -8.65
CA LYS A 484 10.83 16.44 -8.26
C LYS A 484 10.75 17.82 -7.63
N ALA A 485 9.58 18.47 -7.71
CA ALA A 485 9.35 19.71 -6.98
C ALA A 485 9.37 19.46 -5.45
N PRO A 486 9.86 20.41 -4.62
CA PRO A 486 9.84 20.27 -3.16
C PRO A 486 8.46 19.95 -2.60
N THR A 487 7.42 20.62 -3.11
CA THR A 487 6.03 20.42 -2.70
C THR A 487 5.51 19.02 -3.04
N ASP A 488 5.97 18.41 -4.14
CA ASP A 488 5.64 17.02 -4.48
C ASP A 488 6.33 16.02 -3.54
N ILE A 489 7.56 16.30 -3.12
CA ILE A 489 8.30 15.50 -2.13
C ILE A 489 7.59 15.55 -0.78
N VAL A 490 7.24 16.76 -0.32
CA VAL A 490 6.50 16.95 0.94
C VAL A 490 5.13 16.29 0.88
N ARG A 491 4.38 16.45 -0.21
CA ARG A 491 3.08 15.79 -0.38
C ARG A 491 3.20 14.27 -0.35
N ALA A 492 4.21 13.70 -1.03
CA ALA A 492 4.45 12.25 -1.00
C ALA A 492 4.79 11.77 0.42
N PHE A 493 5.61 12.53 1.14
CA PHE A 493 5.96 12.24 2.53
C PHE A 493 4.73 12.30 3.45
N LEU A 494 3.95 13.38 3.41
CA LEU A 494 2.77 13.58 4.25
C LEU A 494 1.64 12.58 3.96
N ARG A 495 1.53 12.10 2.72
CA ARG A 495 0.60 10.99 2.39
C ARG A 495 0.93 9.71 3.12
N ARG A 496 2.20 9.49 3.48
CA ARG A 496 2.62 8.35 4.30
C ARG A 496 2.65 8.70 5.79
N TRP A 497 3.15 9.88 6.14
CA TRP A 497 3.38 10.35 7.50
C TRP A 497 2.67 11.71 7.74
N PRO A 498 1.34 11.72 7.92
CA PRO A 498 0.56 12.96 7.94
C PRO A 498 0.70 13.77 9.24
N ASN A 499 1.23 13.17 10.32
CA ASN A 499 1.30 13.83 11.64
C ASN A 499 2.74 14.14 12.02
N LEU A 500 3.21 15.35 11.67
CA LEU A 500 4.57 15.78 12.00
C LEU A 500 4.75 16.15 13.48
N ASP A 501 3.73 16.75 14.11
CA ASP A 501 3.94 17.50 15.38
C ASP A 501 3.64 16.69 16.65
N ALA A 502 2.98 15.53 16.53
CA ALA A 502 2.36 14.85 17.67
C ALA A 502 1.99 13.38 17.42
N GLY A 503 2.49 12.76 16.35
CA GLY A 503 2.19 11.36 16.05
C GLY A 503 2.90 10.40 17.02
N PRO A 504 2.35 9.19 17.27
CA PRO A 504 3.08 8.10 17.91
C PRO A 504 4.43 7.86 17.25
N ALA A 505 4.50 8.01 15.92
CA ALA A 505 5.73 7.79 15.21
C ALA A 505 6.75 8.94 15.44
N GLY A 506 6.32 10.20 15.50
CA GLY A 506 7.18 11.32 15.95
C GLY A 506 7.60 11.19 17.42
N ARG A 507 6.70 10.73 18.30
CA ARG A 507 7.02 10.40 19.69
C ARG A 507 7.99 9.24 19.80
N ALA A 508 7.89 8.21 18.96
CA ALA A 508 8.84 7.10 18.96
C ALA A 508 10.24 7.57 18.60
N VAL A 509 10.36 8.52 17.66
CA VAL A 509 11.64 9.16 17.34
C VAL A 509 12.21 9.90 18.55
N ASN A 510 11.39 10.68 19.26
CA ASN A 510 11.82 11.41 20.44
C ASN A 510 12.13 10.48 21.64
N ALA A 511 11.32 9.45 21.85
CA ALA A 511 11.48 8.50 22.95
C ALA A 511 12.72 7.61 22.80
N ILE A 512 13.11 7.25 21.57
CA ILE A 512 14.38 6.55 21.29
C ILE A 512 15.59 7.40 21.70
N ALA A 513 15.49 8.73 21.63
CA ALA A 513 16.55 9.63 22.07
C ALA A 513 16.65 9.71 23.61
N GLU A 514 15.55 9.53 24.32
CA GLU A 514 15.47 9.78 25.77
C GLU A 514 15.55 8.51 26.63
N THR A 515 15.15 7.35 26.11
CA THR A 515 15.05 6.13 26.91
C THR A 515 15.63 4.94 26.13
N GLY A 516 16.73 4.35 26.62
CA GLY A 516 17.30 3.10 26.12
C GLY A 516 16.37 1.91 26.42
N GLY A 517 15.19 1.91 25.78
CA GLY A 517 13.96 1.30 26.29
C GLY A 517 14.02 -0.21 26.51
N GLU A 518 13.75 -0.62 27.75
CA GLU A 518 13.23 -1.94 28.05
C GLU A 518 11.86 -2.09 27.36
N ARG A 519 11.80 -2.97 26.35
CA ARG A 519 10.53 -3.32 25.72
C ARG A 519 9.70 -4.13 26.71
N ILE A 520 8.52 -3.61 27.04
CA ILE A 520 7.44 -4.40 27.64
C ILE A 520 7.18 -5.57 26.68
N ARG A 521 7.62 -6.77 27.06
CA ARG A 521 7.20 -8.00 26.39
C ARG A 521 5.69 -8.05 26.56
N SER A 522 4.95 -7.87 25.48
CA SER A 522 3.53 -8.23 25.48
C SER A 522 3.47 -9.68 25.96
N PRO A 523 2.62 -10.00 26.97
CA PRO A 523 2.34 -11.38 27.31
C PRO A 523 2.04 -12.12 26.01
N GLN A 524 2.81 -13.16 25.71
CA GLN A 524 2.44 -14.07 24.63
C GLN A 524 1.17 -14.77 25.12
N ASP A 525 0.02 -14.18 24.81
CA ASP A 525 -1.28 -14.81 25.00
C ASP A 525 -1.36 -15.96 23.99
N GLU A 526 -0.71 -17.07 24.29
CA GLU A 526 -1.11 -18.39 23.82
C GLU A 526 -2.42 -18.76 24.50
N GLN A 527 -3.47 -17.97 24.28
CA GLN A 527 -4.82 -18.43 24.56
C GLN A 527 -5.11 -19.51 23.51
N SER A 528 -5.07 -20.76 23.97
CA SER A 528 -5.53 -21.92 23.20
C SER A 528 -6.93 -21.63 22.69
N VAL A 529 -7.06 -21.44 21.37
CA VAL A 529 -8.35 -21.18 20.75
C VAL A 529 -9.20 -22.45 20.88
N PRO A 530 -10.42 -22.38 21.45
CA PRO A 530 -11.30 -23.54 21.51
C PRO A 530 -11.56 -24.08 20.10
N CYS A 531 -11.43 -25.39 19.92
CA CYS A 531 -11.66 -26.04 18.63
C CYS A 531 -13.12 -25.83 18.19
N LEU A 532 -13.34 -25.12 17.08
CA LEU A 532 -14.68 -24.81 16.54
C LEU A 532 -15.35 -26.03 15.86
N SER A 533 -14.75 -27.22 15.90
CA SER A 533 -15.27 -28.40 15.19
C SER A 533 -16.66 -28.80 15.68
N GLY A 534 -17.64 -28.78 14.77
CA GLY A 534 -19.03 -29.20 15.04
C GLY A 534 -19.97 -28.07 15.46
N GLN A 535 -19.52 -26.81 15.45
CA GLN A 535 -20.35 -25.67 15.83
C GLN A 535 -20.96 -24.94 14.61
N SER A 536 -21.87 -24.00 14.85
CA SER A 536 -22.53 -23.21 13.79
C SER A 536 -21.54 -22.31 13.03
N PRO A 537 -21.68 -22.13 11.70
CA PRO A 537 -20.90 -21.15 10.92
C PRO A 537 -21.00 -19.71 11.46
N SER A 538 -22.03 -19.37 12.22
CA SER A 538 -22.16 -18.05 12.87
C SER A 538 -20.99 -17.72 13.80
N LEU A 539 -20.38 -18.73 14.43
CA LEU A 539 -19.23 -18.54 15.33
C LEU A 539 -17.96 -18.11 14.59
N VAL A 540 -17.84 -18.42 13.30
CA VAL A 540 -16.73 -17.91 12.47
C VAL A 540 -16.75 -16.38 12.42
N PHE A 541 -17.93 -15.77 12.28
CA PHE A 541 -18.03 -14.31 12.26
C PHE A 541 -17.76 -13.70 13.63
N GLN A 542 -18.17 -14.36 14.71
CA GLN A 542 -17.88 -13.90 16.07
C GLN A 542 -16.38 -13.97 16.37
N ASP A 543 -15.74 -15.10 16.07
CA ASP A 543 -14.31 -15.31 16.25
C ASP A 543 -13.48 -14.35 15.38
N TRP A 544 -13.87 -14.17 14.11
CA TRP A 544 -13.22 -13.19 13.23
C TRP A 544 -13.39 -11.75 13.72
N GLY A 545 -14.58 -11.40 14.20
CA GLY A 545 -14.85 -10.10 14.82
C GLY A 545 -13.97 -9.87 16.05
N GLY A 546 -13.86 -10.87 16.92
CA GLY A 546 -12.97 -10.85 18.08
C GLY A 546 -11.50 -10.63 17.67
N ALA A 547 -11.03 -11.37 16.66
CA ALA A 547 -9.67 -11.21 16.13
C ALA A 547 -9.43 -9.81 15.53
N LEU A 548 -10.39 -9.24 14.79
CA LEU A 548 -10.32 -7.87 14.28
C LEU A 548 -10.26 -6.85 15.41
N ASN A 549 -11.09 -7.00 16.43
CA ASN A 549 -11.08 -6.11 17.59
C ASN A 549 -9.74 -6.18 18.33
N HIS A 550 -9.21 -7.38 18.56
CA HIS A 550 -7.89 -7.57 19.18
C HIS A 550 -6.78 -6.91 18.34
N TYR A 551 -6.82 -7.06 17.02
CA TYR A 551 -5.90 -6.37 16.12
C TYR A 551 -6.00 -4.84 16.26
N CYS A 552 -7.21 -4.28 16.28
CA CYS A 552 -7.43 -2.85 16.52
C CYS A 552 -6.83 -2.41 17.86
N GLN A 553 -7.08 -3.16 18.94
CA GLN A 553 -6.55 -2.85 20.27
C GLN A 553 -5.03 -2.81 20.27
N LYS A 554 -4.39 -3.78 19.61
CA LYS A 554 -2.93 -3.89 19.53
C LYS A 554 -2.30 -2.79 18.67
N HIS A 555 -2.82 -2.54 17.47
CA HIS A 555 -2.15 -1.70 16.47
C HIS A 555 -2.64 -0.26 16.42
N PHE A 556 -3.91 -0.01 16.75
CA PHE A 556 -4.51 1.33 16.64
C PHE A 556 -4.80 1.94 18.00
N LEU A 557 -5.48 1.21 18.88
CA LEU A 557 -5.99 1.79 20.12
C LEU A 557 -4.87 1.99 21.15
N GLY A 558 -4.13 0.92 21.46
CA GLY A 558 -3.04 0.87 22.43
C GLY A 558 -3.35 1.55 23.78
N GLY A 559 -2.32 1.71 24.63
CA GLY A 559 -2.47 2.39 25.91
C GLY A 559 -3.60 1.81 26.78
N GLU A 560 -4.48 2.67 27.30
CA GLU A 560 -5.58 2.28 28.19
C GLU A 560 -6.64 1.41 27.49
N PHE A 561 -6.86 1.58 26.19
CA PHE A 561 -7.86 0.81 25.43
C PHE A 561 -7.51 -0.66 25.24
N SER A 562 -6.24 -1.03 25.47
CA SER A 562 -5.84 -2.45 25.50
C SER A 562 -6.54 -3.23 26.62
N ARG A 563 -7.05 -2.54 27.64
CA ARG A 563 -7.78 -3.13 28.77
C ARG A 563 -9.29 -3.05 28.63
N PHE A 564 -9.79 -2.33 27.63
CA PHE A 564 -11.22 -2.15 27.47
C PHE A 564 -11.84 -3.43 26.94
N ASP A 565 -12.97 -3.83 27.51
CA ASP A 565 -13.78 -4.88 26.91
C ASP A 565 -14.48 -4.35 25.64
N ILE A 566 -15.08 -5.27 24.88
CA ILE A 566 -15.76 -4.91 23.64
C ILE A 566 -16.93 -3.93 23.87
N THR A 567 -17.67 -4.07 24.97
CA THR A 567 -18.80 -3.20 25.31
C THR A 567 -18.35 -1.77 25.55
N GLN A 568 -17.24 -1.58 26.27
CA GLN A 568 -16.61 -0.29 26.50
C GLN A 568 -16.07 0.33 25.21
N LEU A 569 -15.48 -0.49 24.32
CA LEU A 569 -15.02 -0.02 23.01
C LEU A 569 -16.18 0.40 22.10
N ILE A 570 -17.33 -0.29 22.16
CA ILE A 570 -18.52 0.11 21.41
C ILE A 570 -19.02 1.47 21.89
N SER A 571 -19.23 1.63 23.20
CA SER A 571 -19.79 2.86 23.76
C SER A 571 -18.84 4.06 23.62
N THR A 572 -17.53 3.82 23.64
CA THR A 572 -16.53 4.89 23.59
C THR A 572 -16.09 5.17 22.15
N VAL A 573 -15.69 4.15 21.39
CA VAL A 573 -14.99 4.29 20.12
C VAL A 573 -15.86 3.95 18.91
N TYR A 574 -16.48 2.77 18.88
CA TYR A 574 -17.14 2.28 17.65
C TYR A 574 -18.49 2.93 17.36
N SER A 575 -19.19 3.43 18.37
CA SER A 575 -20.48 4.12 18.22
C SER A 575 -20.36 5.58 17.78
N LEU A 576 -19.15 6.15 17.67
CA LEU A 576 -18.97 7.55 17.28
C LEU A 576 -19.63 7.85 15.93
N ASN A 577 -20.40 8.94 15.88
CA ASN A 577 -21.00 9.42 14.64
C ASN A 577 -19.96 10.05 13.73
N GLY A 578 -20.29 10.20 12.45
CA GLY A 578 -19.40 10.90 11.54
C GLY A 578 -19.84 10.90 10.09
N TYR A 579 -18.94 11.40 9.27
CA TYR A 579 -19.10 11.59 7.85
C TYR A 579 -18.10 10.73 7.10
N CYS A 580 -18.45 10.25 5.90
CA CYS A 580 -17.46 9.71 5.00
C CYS A 580 -17.71 10.12 3.55
N ALA A 581 -16.60 10.38 2.85
CA ALA A 581 -16.57 10.85 1.48
C ALA A 581 -15.48 10.09 0.71
N ALA A 582 -15.89 9.48 -0.40
CA ALA A 582 -15.02 8.70 -1.25
C ALA A 582 -14.61 9.58 -2.45
N HIS A 583 -13.42 10.20 -2.38
CA HIS A 583 -12.87 10.99 -3.48
C HIS A 583 -12.07 10.10 -4.44
N GLU A 584 -11.60 10.66 -5.55
CA GLU A 584 -10.76 9.92 -6.52
C GLU A 584 -9.42 9.47 -5.91
N GLN A 585 -8.82 10.30 -5.05
CA GLN A 585 -7.46 10.07 -4.53
C GLN A 585 -7.40 9.69 -3.05
N VAL A 586 -8.50 9.79 -2.29
CA VAL A 586 -8.53 9.57 -0.84
C VAL A 586 -9.92 9.13 -0.41
N PHE A 587 -9.98 8.25 0.58
CA PHE A 587 -11.20 7.90 1.30
C PHE A 587 -11.20 8.65 2.63
N LEU A 588 -11.97 9.73 2.73
CA LEU A 588 -11.97 10.61 3.90
C LEU A 588 -13.08 10.21 4.87
N VAL A 589 -12.72 10.04 6.14
CA VAL A 589 -13.66 9.87 7.26
C VAL A 589 -13.47 11.00 8.26
N SER A 590 -14.57 11.57 8.74
CA SER A 590 -14.56 12.63 9.75
C SER A 590 -15.44 12.21 10.92
N LEU A 591 -14.81 11.94 12.06
CA LEU A 591 -15.49 11.53 13.29
C LEU A 591 -16.02 12.77 14.03
N CYS A 592 -17.23 12.66 14.56
CA CYS A 592 -17.94 13.71 15.30
C CYS A 592 -18.18 13.24 16.73
N PRO A 593 -17.16 13.31 17.62
CA PRO A 593 -17.37 13.02 19.03
C PRO A 593 -18.36 14.00 19.66
N PRO A 594 -19.05 13.61 20.74
CA PRO A 594 -19.91 14.54 21.47
C PRO A 594 -19.10 15.72 22.04
N PRO A 595 -19.72 16.88 22.32
CA PRO A 595 -19.01 18.08 22.78
C PRO A 595 -18.16 17.85 24.04
N VAL A 596 -18.64 16.99 24.94
CA VAL A 596 -17.92 16.57 26.16
C VAL A 596 -17.50 15.11 25.99
N TYR A 597 -16.41 14.90 25.25
CA TYR A 597 -15.86 13.56 25.02
C TYR A 597 -14.57 13.35 25.82
N SER A 598 -14.68 12.62 26.93
CA SER A 598 -13.58 12.39 27.90
C SER A 598 -12.33 11.78 27.26
N SER A 599 -12.50 10.96 26.22
CA SER A 599 -11.41 10.28 25.53
C SER A 599 -10.89 11.02 24.29
N PHE A 600 -11.12 12.33 24.14
CA PHE A 600 -10.75 13.08 22.92
C PHE A 600 -9.26 12.99 22.58
N ASN A 601 -8.38 13.19 23.57
CA ASN A 601 -6.93 13.11 23.35
C ASN A 601 -6.50 11.71 22.91
N ILE A 602 -7.13 10.66 23.45
CA ILE A 602 -6.81 9.29 23.08
C ILE A 602 -7.35 9.00 21.68
N LEU A 603 -8.57 9.40 21.35
CA LEU A 603 -9.12 9.30 19.99
C LEU A 603 -8.23 9.98 18.95
N ARG A 604 -7.65 11.14 19.28
CA ARG A 604 -6.66 11.82 18.43
C ARG A 604 -5.44 10.92 18.18
N GLN A 605 -4.92 10.24 19.19
CA GLN A 605 -3.80 9.31 19.03
C GLN A 605 -4.17 8.08 18.19
N ILE A 606 -5.39 7.55 18.34
CA ILE A 606 -5.90 6.43 17.53
C ILE A 606 -5.95 6.83 16.06
N VAL A 607 -6.58 7.96 15.78
CA VAL A 607 -6.69 8.52 14.41
C VAL A 607 -5.30 8.72 13.80
N GLN A 608 -4.34 9.21 14.58
CA GLN A 608 -2.96 9.36 14.12
C GLN A 608 -2.33 8.02 13.72
N ARG A 609 -2.44 6.98 14.56
CA ARG A 609 -1.90 5.64 14.26
C ARG A 609 -2.48 5.04 12.99
N VAL A 610 -3.80 5.15 12.82
CA VAL A 610 -4.50 4.60 11.67
C VAL A 610 -4.09 5.31 10.38
N ASN A 611 -3.95 6.64 10.43
CA ASN A 611 -3.45 7.43 9.30
C ASN A 611 -1.98 7.09 8.97
N GLU A 612 -1.14 6.89 9.99
CA GLU A 612 0.27 6.51 9.84
C GLU A 612 0.47 5.06 9.35
N ALA A 613 -0.48 4.17 9.63
CA ALA A 613 -0.47 2.81 9.10
C ALA A 613 -0.54 2.76 7.56
N GLY A 614 -0.98 3.86 6.91
CA GLY A 614 -1.05 3.99 5.45
C GLY A 614 -2.02 3.00 4.81
N ILE A 615 -3.16 2.81 5.46
CA ILE A 615 -4.21 1.88 5.06
C ILE A 615 -4.85 2.38 3.77
N THR A 616 -5.11 1.47 2.85
CA THR A 616 -5.82 1.78 1.60
C THR A 616 -7.10 0.98 1.52
N ASP A 617 -8.16 1.59 1.00
CA ASP A 617 -9.39 0.86 0.67
C ASP A 617 -9.16 -0.16 -0.48
N PRO A 618 -10.16 -0.99 -0.84
CA PRO A 618 -10.02 -1.99 -1.91
C PRO A 618 -9.75 -1.38 -3.29
N MET A 619 -10.08 -0.09 -3.49
CA MET A 619 -9.79 0.67 -4.71
C MET A 619 -8.36 1.26 -4.71
N GLY A 620 -7.60 1.06 -3.63
CA GLY A 620 -6.23 1.55 -3.48
C GLY A 620 -6.14 3.01 -3.05
N ARG A 621 -7.25 3.63 -2.63
CA ARG A 621 -7.26 4.99 -2.10
C ARG A 621 -6.80 4.97 -0.64
N PRO A 622 -5.89 5.85 -0.21
CA PRO A 622 -5.54 6.00 1.20
C PRO A 622 -6.78 6.36 2.03
N LEU A 623 -6.97 5.65 3.14
CA LEU A 623 -7.91 6.03 4.19
C LEU A 623 -7.30 7.18 5.00
N PHE A 624 -8.05 8.26 5.17
CA PHE A 624 -7.67 9.36 6.04
C PHE A 624 -8.79 9.68 7.00
N ILE A 625 -8.50 9.66 8.29
CA ILE A 625 -9.46 9.94 9.36
C ILE A 625 -9.15 11.31 9.98
N THR A 626 -10.19 12.08 10.22
CA THR A 626 -10.15 13.40 10.86
C THR A 626 -11.16 13.44 12.01
N ILE A 627 -10.98 14.37 12.94
CA ILE A 627 -11.93 14.61 14.04
C ILE A 627 -12.50 16.01 13.85
N VAL A 628 -13.82 16.12 13.75
CA VAL A 628 -14.53 17.40 13.70
C VAL A 628 -14.73 17.86 15.14
N LYS A 629 -14.36 19.11 15.41
CA LYS A 629 -14.63 19.77 16.69
C LYS A 629 -15.97 20.48 16.66
#